data_AF-A0AAZ3NQ11-F1
#
_entry.id   AF-A0AAZ3NQ11-F1
#
_cell.length_a   1.000
_cell.length_b   1.000
_cell.length_c   1.000
_cell.angle_alpha   90.00
_cell.angle_beta   90.00
_cell.angle_gamma   90.00
#
_symmetry.space_group_name_H-M   'P 1'
#
loop_
_entity.id
_entity.type
_entity.pdbx_description
1 polymer ?
#
loop_
_entity_poly.entity_id
_entity_poly.type
_entity_poly.pdbx_seq_one_letter_code
_entity_poly.pdbx_strand_id
1 'polypeptide(L)'
;MTDLGISLALLATTVLLCEATRILISRLFSGKDYAIYLVEIVSTYQLCACTHELKVLGEVGRIEPHIALTLTFIITVVHVITFHGAFANPNGAIENVYRKNITGKTAVARIICMFIGGKAAQLLVPHIWSLGLSDHHLTHKRFGFKCFSPINGSLLEAAGVELACTFAVQAAVLHIHKLDERFHAPVIAAVITSLVYSGGHISGAVFNPIMAFSVQFPCSGHTFLEYAFVYWLGPVTGMAMCILLFDKIIPLLSGKSTMGIPVVRKKIQ
;
A
#
# COMPACT_ATOMS: atom_id res chain seq x y z
N MET A 1 -12.18 -24.47 5.27
CA MET A 1 -13.09 -23.34 5.60
C MET A 1 -12.77 -22.70 6.95
N THR A 2 -12.47 -23.48 7.99
CA THR A 2 -12.04 -22.99 9.31
C THR A 2 -10.80 -22.09 9.24
N ASP A 3 -9.75 -22.52 8.54
CA ASP A 3 -8.50 -21.74 8.36
C ASP A 3 -8.73 -20.38 7.70
N LEU A 4 -9.53 -20.35 6.63
CA LEU A 4 -9.92 -19.09 5.99
C LEU A 4 -10.70 -18.19 6.96
N GLY A 5 -11.59 -18.76 7.76
CA GLY A 5 -12.34 -18.02 8.78
C GLY A 5 -11.44 -17.38 9.84
N ILE A 6 -10.35 -18.06 10.23
CA ILE A 6 -9.35 -17.53 11.17
C ILE A 6 -8.62 -16.33 10.56
N SER A 7 -8.14 -16.44 9.32
CA SER A 7 -7.50 -15.30 8.63
C SER A 7 -8.45 -14.13 8.45
N LEU A 8 -9.72 -14.37 8.11
CA LEU A 8 -10.75 -13.32 8.02
C LEU A 8 -10.98 -12.64 9.37
N ALA A 9 -11.04 -13.41 10.47
CA ALA A 9 -11.18 -12.87 11.81
C ALA A 9 -9.96 -12.03 12.22
N LEU A 10 -8.74 -12.47 11.86
CA LEU A 10 -7.52 -11.69 12.10
C LEU A 10 -7.50 -10.39 11.30
N LEU A 11 -7.82 -10.43 10.01
CA LEU A 11 -7.95 -9.23 9.17
C LEU A 11 -8.95 -8.24 9.75
N ALA A 12 -10.15 -8.72 10.11
CA ALA A 12 -11.18 -7.89 10.73
C ALA A 12 -10.71 -7.29 12.07
N THR A 13 -10.09 -8.10 12.92
CA THR A 13 -9.56 -7.66 14.22
C THR A 13 -8.48 -6.60 14.04
N THR A 14 -7.53 -6.79 13.14
CA THR A 14 -6.49 -5.81 12.82
C THR A 14 -7.10 -4.49 12.37
N VAL A 15 -8.06 -4.53 11.44
CA VAL A 15 -8.74 -3.32 10.95
C VAL A 15 -9.49 -2.61 12.08
N LEU A 16 -10.26 -3.33 12.89
CA LEU A 16 -11.04 -2.77 13.99
C LEU A 16 -10.16 -2.14 15.07
N LEU A 17 -9.04 -2.79 15.44
CA LEU A 17 -8.09 -2.25 16.40
C LEU A 17 -7.40 -0.99 15.86
N CYS A 18 -7.01 -0.99 14.59
CA CYS A 18 -6.41 0.18 13.94
C CYS A 18 -7.41 1.34 13.87
N GLU A 19 -8.68 1.05 13.58
CA GLU A 19 -9.74 2.06 13.53
C GLU A 19 -10.05 2.63 14.91
N ALA A 20 -10.20 1.78 15.92
CA ALA A 20 -10.35 2.23 17.31
C ALA A 20 -9.17 3.12 17.74
N THR A 21 -7.95 2.76 17.33
CA THR A 21 -6.75 3.55 17.61
C THR A 21 -6.79 4.91 16.89
N ARG A 22 -7.21 4.98 15.62
CA ARG A 22 -7.35 6.25 14.89
C ARG A 22 -8.44 7.14 15.50
N ILE A 23 -9.57 6.56 15.92
CA ILE A 23 -10.63 7.28 16.65
C ILE A 23 -10.09 7.82 17.98
N LEU A 24 -9.28 7.05 18.70
CA LEU A 24 -8.64 7.52 19.93
C LEU A 24 -7.66 8.67 19.65
N ILE A 25 -6.84 8.56 18.61
CA ILE A 25 -5.92 9.61 18.17
C ILE A 25 -6.69 10.89 17.84
N SER A 26 -7.79 10.80 17.07
CA SER A 26 -8.57 11.97 16.69
C SER A 26 -9.24 12.63 17.90
N ARG A 27 -9.68 11.86 18.90
CA ARG A 27 -10.24 12.38 20.15
C ARG A 27 -9.19 13.03 21.05
N LEU A 28 -8.06 12.38 21.28
CA LEU A 28 -7.02 12.87 22.22
C LEU A 28 -6.15 13.99 21.64
N PHE A 29 -5.99 14.03 20.33
CA PHE A 29 -5.09 14.95 19.63
C PHE A 29 -5.81 15.83 18.61
N SER A 30 -7.13 16.03 18.78
CA SER A 30 -7.92 16.92 17.94
C SER A 30 -7.28 18.31 17.85
N GLY A 31 -7.12 18.81 16.62
CA GLY A 31 -6.53 20.13 16.35
C GLY A 31 -5.01 20.22 16.50
N LYS A 32 -4.30 19.12 16.77
CA LYS A 32 -2.83 19.11 16.86
C LYS A 32 -2.18 18.63 15.57
N ASP A 33 -1.21 19.39 15.08
CA ASP A 33 -0.49 19.11 13.83
C ASP A 33 0.20 17.75 13.78
N TYR A 34 0.47 17.13 14.94
CA TYR A 34 1.15 15.84 14.99
C TYR A 34 0.24 14.61 14.89
N ALA A 35 -1.09 14.78 14.97
CA ALA A 35 -2.04 13.66 14.90
C ALA A 35 -1.89 12.85 13.60
N ILE A 36 -1.60 13.53 12.49
CA ILE A 36 -1.44 12.90 11.17
C ILE A 36 -0.26 11.91 11.12
N TYR A 37 0.81 12.14 11.89
CA TYR A 37 1.95 11.22 11.96
C TYR A 37 1.58 9.92 12.66
N LEU A 38 0.77 9.98 13.71
CA LEU A 38 0.26 8.79 14.39
C LEU A 38 -0.72 8.02 13.48
N VAL A 39 -1.59 8.74 12.77
CA VAL A 39 -2.50 8.14 11.78
C VAL A 39 -1.71 7.43 10.66
N GLU A 40 -0.56 7.96 10.25
CA GLU A 40 0.33 7.28 9.30
C GLU A 40 0.91 5.98 9.82
N ILE A 41 1.40 5.96 11.08
CA ILE A 41 1.93 4.74 11.68
C ILE A 41 0.85 3.65 11.70
N VAL A 42 -0.34 3.99 12.20
CA VAL A 42 -1.45 3.03 12.36
C VAL A 42 -1.98 2.54 11.01
N SER A 43 -2.14 3.44 10.04
CA SER A 43 -2.64 3.06 8.71
C SER A 43 -1.62 2.23 7.93
N THR A 44 -0.34 2.56 8.03
CA THR A 44 0.73 1.77 7.41
C THR A 44 0.88 0.40 8.08
N TYR A 45 0.74 0.33 9.40
CA TYR A 45 0.68 -0.93 10.13
C TYR A 45 -0.50 -1.79 9.65
N GLN A 46 -1.71 -1.23 9.57
CA GLN A 46 -2.88 -1.95 9.07
C GLN A 46 -2.65 -2.51 7.66
N LEU A 47 -2.13 -1.68 6.74
CA LEU A 47 -1.78 -2.10 5.38
C LEU A 47 -0.85 -3.31 5.41
N CYS A 48 0.31 -3.16 6.05
CA CYS A 48 1.34 -4.20 6.02
C CYS A 48 0.90 -5.46 6.76
N ALA A 49 0.20 -5.33 7.89
CA ALA A 49 -0.27 -6.47 8.67
C ALA A 49 -1.32 -7.29 7.92
N CYS A 50 -2.27 -6.62 7.25
CA CYS A 50 -3.24 -7.30 6.41
C CYS A 50 -2.57 -7.98 5.21
N THR A 51 -1.60 -7.32 4.57
CA THR A 51 -0.85 -7.92 3.47
C THR A 51 -0.02 -9.13 3.91
N HIS A 52 0.59 -9.10 5.10
CA HIS A 52 1.28 -10.28 5.66
C HIS A 52 0.32 -11.47 5.79
N GLU A 53 -0.87 -11.26 6.36
CA GLU A 53 -1.86 -12.33 6.51
C GLU A 53 -2.36 -12.86 5.16
N LEU A 54 -2.67 -11.97 4.21
CA LEU A 54 -3.08 -12.39 2.86
C LEU A 54 -1.96 -13.15 2.12
N LYS A 55 -0.70 -12.72 2.27
CA LYS A 55 0.45 -13.41 1.69
C LYS A 55 0.58 -14.82 2.26
N VAL A 56 0.50 -14.99 3.58
CA VAL A 56 0.61 -16.31 4.20
C VAL A 56 -0.54 -17.23 3.80
N LEU A 57 -1.75 -16.67 3.72
CA LEU A 57 -2.95 -17.40 3.31
C LEU A 57 -2.84 -17.87 1.85
N GLY A 58 -2.29 -17.05 0.96
CA GLY A 58 -2.02 -17.40 -0.44
C GLY A 58 -0.89 -18.42 -0.61
N GLU A 59 0.27 -18.18 0.00
CA GLU A 59 1.48 -18.98 -0.23
C GLU A 59 1.48 -20.30 0.55
N VAL A 60 1.04 -20.27 1.82
CA VAL A 60 1.05 -21.43 2.72
C VAL A 60 -0.33 -22.08 2.79
N GLY A 61 -1.38 -21.26 2.93
CA GLY A 61 -2.77 -21.74 2.93
C GLY A 61 -3.26 -22.24 1.57
N ARG A 62 -2.59 -21.82 0.47
CA ARG A 62 -2.86 -22.24 -0.92
C ARG A 62 -4.33 -22.10 -1.31
N ILE A 63 -4.96 -21.01 -0.86
CA ILE A 63 -6.34 -20.69 -1.25
C ILE A 63 -6.42 -20.48 -2.76
N GLU A 64 -7.61 -20.71 -3.32
CA GLU A 64 -7.82 -20.55 -4.75
C GLU A 64 -7.58 -19.09 -5.18
N PRO A 65 -6.96 -18.85 -6.36
CA PRO A 65 -6.61 -17.50 -6.81
C PRO A 65 -7.79 -16.51 -6.83
N HIS A 66 -8.99 -16.97 -7.17
CA HIS A 66 -10.19 -16.13 -7.18
C HIS A 66 -10.59 -15.66 -5.76
N ILE A 67 -10.39 -16.49 -4.74
CA ILE A 67 -10.60 -16.10 -3.34
C ILE A 67 -9.55 -15.08 -2.93
N ALA A 68 -8.27 -15.33 -3.24
CA ALA A 68 -7.18 -14.40 -2.92
C ALA A 68 -7.44 -13.01 -3.52
N LEU A 69 -7.80 -12.94 -4.81
CA LEU A 69 -8.12 -11.68 -5.48
C LEU A 69 -9.36 -10.99 -4.89
N THR A 70 -10.39 -11.77 -4.51
CA THR A 70 -11.57 -11.22 -3.85
C THR A 70 -11.21 -10.59 -2.50
N LEU A 71 -10.35 -11.25 -1.72
CA LEU A 71 -9.85 -10.69 -0.46
C LEU A 71 -8.97 -9.46 -0.67
N THR A 72 -8.09 -9.47 -1.67
CA THR A 72 -7.31 -8.30 -2.07
C THR A 72 -8.22 -7.12 -2.40
N PHE A 73 -9.29 -7.35 -3.19
CA PHE A 73 -10.25 -6.31 -3.51
C PHE A 73 -10.93 -5.75 -2.25
N ILE A 74 -11.50 -6.63 -1.43
CA ILE A 74 -12.23 -6.24 -0.22
C ILE A 74 -11.32 -5.48 0.74
N ILE A 75 -10.13 -6.00 1.03
CA ILE A 75 -9.22 -5.34 1.96
C ILE A 75 -8.71 -4.01 1.40
N THR A 76 -8.53 -3.89 0.09
CA THR A 76 -8.13 -2.63 -0.53
C THR A 76 -9.22 -1.58 -0.38
N VAL A 77 -10.50 -1.94 -0.57
CA VAL A 77 -11.63 -1.05 -0.26
C VAL A 77 -11.56 -0.59 1.19
N VAL A 78 -11.37 -1.53 2.12
CA VAL A 78 -11.25 -1.24 3.57
C VAL A 78 -10.09 -0.28 3.85
N HIS A 79 -8.92 -0.49 3.26
CA HIS A 79 -7.78 0.41 3.42
C HIS A 79 -8.10 1.82 2.92
N VAL A 80 -8.65 1.96 1.71
CA VAL A 80 -8.97 3.27 1.12
C VAL A 80 -9.96 4.04 2.00
N ILE A 81 -10.98 3.39 2.57
CA ILE A 81 -11.98 4.07 3.40
C ILE A 81 -11.52 4.33 4.84
N THR A 82 -10.55 3.58 5.37
CA THR A 82 -10.13 3.68 6.79
C THR A 82 -8.85 4.47 7.03
N PHE A 83 -8.10 4.87 6.00
CA PHE A 83 -6.80 5.52 6.21
C PHE A 83 -6.88 6.98 6.66
N HIS A 84 -8.07 7.61 6.64
CA HIS A 84 -8.32 8.94 7.24
C HIS A 84 -7.26 10.01 6.89
N GLY A 85 -6.79 10.02 5.64
CA GLY A 85 -5.78 10.99 5.15
C GLY A 85 -4.31 10.57 5.33
N ALA A 86 -4.04 9.37 5.86
CA ALA A 86 -2.73 8.71 5.70
C ALA A 86 -2.46 8.42 4.22
N PHE A 87 -1.21 8.56 3.80
CA PHE A 87 -0.76 8.14 2.48
C PHE A 87 -0.44 6.64 2.48
N ALA A 88 0.15 6.12 3.57
CA ALA A 88 0.64 4.74 3.69
C ALA A 88 1.54 4.26 2.53
N ASN A 89 2.03 5.19 1.69
CA ASN A 89 2.89 4.97 0.54
C ASN A 89 3.76 6.22 0.32
N PRO A 90 5.10 6.10 0.27
CA PRO A 90 6.01 7.22 0.01
C PRO A 90 5.68 8.00 -1.27
N ASN A 91 5.17 7.34 -2.31
CA ASN A 91 4.78 8.00 -3.57
C ASN A 91 3.75 9.12 -3.31
N GLY A 92 2.76 8.86 -2.46
CA GLY A 92 1.77 9.88 -2.08
C GLY A 92 2.42 11.08 -1.37
N ALA A 93 3.39 10.85 -0.49
CA ALA A 93 4.11 11.93 0.19
C ALA A 93 4.99 12.74 -0.80
N ILE A 94 5.69 12.06 -1.71
CA ILE A 94 6.55 12.69 -2.73
C ILE A 94 5.70 13.53 -3.70
N GLU A 95 4.58 12.98 -4.18
CA GLU A 95 3.64 13.74 -5.02
C GLU A 95 3.13 14.98 -4.29
N ASN A 96 2.78 14.89 -3.01
CA ASN A 96 2.26 16.04 -2.26
C ASN A 96 3.33 17.12 -2.03
N VAL A 97 4.62 16.77 -2.01
CA VAL A 97 5.71 17.76 -2.08
C VAL A 97 5.75 18.42 -3.45
N TYR A 98 5.69 17.63 -4.54
CA TYR A 98 5.66 18.15 -5.91
C TYR A 98 4.49 19.12 -6.14
N ARG A 99 3.30 18.78 -5.62
CA ARG A 99 2.09 19.61 -5.68
C ARG A 99 2.09 20.79 -4.72
N LYS A 100 3.13 20.94 -3.89
CA LYS A 100 3.25 21.99 -2.85
C LYS A 100 2.15 21.94 -1.78
N ASN A 101 1.53 20.77 -1.59
CA ASN A 101 0.53 20.55 -0.54
C ASN A 101 1.17 20.38 0.84
N ILE A 102 2.40 19.82 0.88
CA ILE A 102 3.19 19.65 2.12
C ILE A 102 4.64 20.04 1.88
N THR A 103 5.37 20.34 2.97
CA THR A 103 6.81 20.60 2.89
C THR A 103 7.61 19.29 2.78
N GLY A 104 8.84 19.37 2.25
CA GLY A 104 9.75 18.22 2.23
C GLY A 104 10.05 17.65 3.62
N LYS A 105 10.15 18.50 4.65
CA LYS A 105 10.35 18.07 6.05
C LYS A 105 9.17 17.24 6.55
N THR A 106 7.94 17.69 6.28
CA THR A 106 6.71 16.97 6.62
C THR A 106 6.66 15.62 5.90
N ALA A 107 7.02 15.57 4.62
CA ALA A 107 7.06 14.33 3.86
C ALA A 107 8.05 13.32 4.43
N VAL A 108 9.29 13.75 4.75
CA VAL A 108 10.30 12.90 5.38
C VAL A 108 9.78 12.36 6.72
N ALA A 109 9.20 13.21 7.57
CA ALA A 109 8.64 12.79 8.85
C ALA A 109 7.51 11.75 8.66
N ARG A 110 6.62 11.93 7.69
CA ARG A 110 5.57 10.95 7.37
C ARG A 110 6.15 9.63 6.84
N ILE A 111 7.17 9.67 5.99
CA ILE A 111 7.84 8.46 5.48
C ILE A 111 8.50 7.69 6.63
N ILE A 112 9.14 8.37 7.59
CA ILE A 112 9.67 7.72 8.81
C ILE A 112 8.54 7.04 9.59
N CYS A 113 7.39 7.71 9.74
CA CYS A 113 6.21 7.12 10.39
C CYS A 113 5.70 5.87 9.66
N MET A 114 5.69 5.89 8.32
CA MET A 114 5.35 4.71 7.52
C MET A 114 6.32 3.56 7.78
N PHE A 115 7.64 3.83 7.81
CA PHE A 115 8.64 2.81 8.17
C PHE A 115 8.40 2.22 9.56
N ILE A 116 8.03 3.04 10.55
CA ILE A 116 7.68 2.56 11.88
C ILE A 116 6.48 1.60 11.81
N GLY A 117 5.40 1.99 11.12
CA GLY A 117 4.21 1.15 10.95
C GLY A 117 4.51 -0.16 10.22
N GLY A 118 5.25 -0.09 9.11
CA GLY A 118 5.67 -1.25 8.33
C GLY A 118 6.60 -2.19 9.10
N LYS A 119 7.55 -1.64 9.87
CA LYS A 119 8.44 -2.43 10.74
C LYS A 119 7.68 -3.06 11.91
N ALA A 120 6.73 -2.35 12.50
CA ALA A 120 5.87 -2.90 13.54
C ALA A 120 5.06 -4.09 13.02
N ALA A 121 4.51 -4.02 11.81
CA ALA A 121 3.81 -5.16 11.20
C ALA A 121 4.76 -6.36 10.98
N GLN A 122 5.96 -6.10 10.45
CA GLN A 122 6.99 -7.11 10.22
C GLN A 122 7.38 -7.86 11.51
N LEU A 123 7.38 -7.19 12.66
CA LEU A 123 7.73 -7.79 13.95
C LEU A 123 6.54 -8.47 14.62
N LEU A 124 5.38 -7.80 14.67
CA LEU A 124 4.23 -8.26 15.46
C LEU A 124 3.46 -9.39 14.80
N VAL A 125 3.35 -9.41 13.47
CA VAL A 125 2.54 -10.41 12.77
C VAL A 125 3.08 -11.84 12.94
N PRO A 126 4.39 -12.11 12.80
CA PRO A 126 4.93 -13.43 13.11
C PRO A 126 4.71 -13.88 14.56
N HIS A 127 4.66 -12.94 15.51
CA HIS A 127 4.30 -13.26 16.89
C HIS A 127 2.83 -13.73 17.01
N ILE A 128 1.90 -13.09 16.30
CA ILE A 128 0.50 -13.54 16.25
C ILE A 128 0.42 -14.93 15.62
N TRP A 129 1.09 -15.17 14.49
CA TRP A 129 1.14 -16.48 13.85
C TRP A 129 1.76 -17.56 14.75
N SER A 130 2.68 -17.19 15.64
CA SER A 130 3.32 -18.13 16.56
C SER A 130 2.35 -18.79 17.55
N LEU A 131 1.17 -18.19 17.74
CA LEU A 131 0.06 -18.76 18.52
C LEU A 131 -0.56 -19.99 17.83
N GLY A 132 -0.30 -20.18 16.53
CA GLY A 132 -0.75 -21.37 15.79
C GLY A 132 -2.27 -21.45 15.65
N LEU A 133 -2.92 -20.32 15.35
CA LEU A 133 -4.38 -20.23 15.30
C LEU A 133 -5.01 -21.04 14.17
N SER A 134 -4.24 -21.40 13.14
CA SER A 134 -4.65 -22.17 11.95
C SER A 134 -3.55 -23.14 11.50
N ASP A 135 -3.89 -24.07 10.59
CA ASP A 135 -2.90 -25.03 10.05
C ASP A 135 -1.82 -24.35 9.23
N HIS A 136 -2.15 -23.30 8.47
CA HIS A 136 -1.16 -22.55 7.71
C HIS A 136 -0.25 -21.70 8.62
N HIS A 137 -0.74 -21.16 9.75
CA HIS A 137 0.12 -20.50 10.74
C HIS A 137 1.08 -21.51 11.40
N LEU A 138 0.58 -22.70 11.77
CA LEU A 138 1.41 -23.78 12.30
C LEU A 138 2.46 -24.24 11.28
N THR A 139 2.06 -24.38 10.01
CA THR A 139 2.95 -24.76 8.92
C THR A 139 4.03 -23.70 8.70
N HIS A 140 3.65 -22.42 8.61
CA HIS A 140 4.60 -21.32 8.45
C HIS A 140 5.58 -21.24 9.64
N LYS A 141 5.09 -21.47 10.87
CA LYS A 141 5.91 -21.57 12.09
C LYS A 141 6.92 -22.72 12.01
N ARG A 142 6.53 -23.91 11.51
CA ARG A 142 7.45 -25.06 11.34
C ARG A 142 8.60 -24.74 10.38
N PHE A 143 8.36 -23.92 9.36
CA PHE A 143 9.39 -23.43 8.44
C PHE A 143 10.15 -22.20 8.96
N GLY A 144 9.92 -21.79 10.21
CA GLY A 144 10.62 -20.69 10.86
C GLY A 144 10.24 -19.31 10.33
N PHE A 145 9.02 -19.14 9.83
CA PHE A 145 8.52 -17.91 9.20
C PHE A 145 9.37 -17.42 8.00
N LYS A 146 10.06 -18.35 7.34
CA LYS A 146 10.85 -18.05 6.15
C LYS A 146 9.93 -17.84 4.95
N CYS A 147 10.24 -16.82 4.16
CA CYS A 147 9.61 -16.55 2.88
C CYS A 147 10.65 -16.43 1.77
N PHE A 148 10.20 -16.61 0.53
CA PHE A 148 11.00 -16.47 -0.67
C PHE A 148 10.57 -15.23 -1.45
N SER A 149 11.52 -14.65 -2.17
CA SER A 149 11.28 -13.53 -3.09
C SER A 149 10.18 -13.90 -4.09
N PRO A 150 9.16 -13.04 -4.29
CA PRO A 150 8.18 -13.24 -5.36
C PRO A 150 8.73 -12.80 -6.72
N ILE A 151 9.91 -12.17 -6.76
CA ILE A 151 10.59 -11.81 -8.01
C ILE A 151 10.89 -13.10 -8.77
N ASN A 152 10.21 -13.25 -9.90
CA ASN A 152 10.37 -14.33 -10.84
C ASN A 152 10.78 -13.71 -12.19
N GLY A 153 11.88 -14.19 -12.77
CA GLY A 153 12.50 -13.56 -13.95
C GLY A 153 13.59 -12.55 -13.57
N SER A 154 13.79 -11.52 -14.42
CA SER A 154 14.87 -10.55 -14.23
C SER A 154 14.49 -9.38 -13.32
N LEU A 155 15.49 -8.77 -12.66
CA LEU A 155 15.26 -7.56 -11.86
C LEU A 155 14.66 -6.41 -12.68
N LEU A 156 15.06 -6.27 -13.95
CA LEU A 156 14.55 -5.23 -14.83
C LEU A 156 13.07 -5.47 -15.17
N GLU A 157 12.70 -6.72 -15.42
CA GLU A 157 11.31 -7.11 -15.68
C GLU A 157 10.43 -6.83 -14.46
N ALA A 158 10.85 -7.25 -13.26
CA ALA A 158 10.12 -6.97 -12.03
C ALA A 158 10.02 -5.45 -11.75
N ALA A 159 11.10 -4.69 -11.93
CA ALA A 159 11.07 -3.24 -11.79
C ALA A 159 10.12 -2.58 -12.81
N GLY A 160 10.06 -3.10 -14.03
CA GLY A 160 9.13 -2.67 -15.08
C GLY A 160 7.67 -2.92 -14.70
N VAL A 161 7.37 -4.09 -14.11
CA VAL A 161 6.02 -4.40 -13.58
C VAL A 161 5.64 -3.44 -12.46
N GLU A 162 6.53 -3.21 -11.49
CA GLU A 162 6.32 -2.30 -10.38
C GLU A 162 6.09 -0.85 -10.84
N LEU A 163 6.85 -0.41 -11.84
CA LEU A 163 6.69 0.88 -12.52
C LEU A 163 5.31 0.98 -13.18
N ALA A 164 4.95 0.00 -14.01
CA ALA A 164 3.68 -0.01 -14.74
C ALA A 164 2.47 -0.04 -13.80
N CYS A 165 2.54 -0.86 -12.74
CA CYS A 165 1.51 -0.92 -11.72
C CYS A 165 1.36 0.43 -10.99
N THR A 166 2.48 1.02 -10.57
CA THR A 166 2.45 2.32 -9.89
C THR A 166 1.91 3.42 -10.79
N PHE A 167 2.31 3.44 -12.07
CA PHE A 167 1.78 4.37 -13.06
C PHE A 167 0.25 4.24 -13.19
N ALA A 168 -0.26 3.02 -13.31
CA ALA A 168 -1.70 2.77 -13.46
C ALA A 168 -2.50 3.19 -12.22
N VAL A 169 -2.02 2.86 -11.02
CA VAL A 169 -2.63 3.32 -9.76
C VAL A 169 -2.58 4.85 -9.67
N GLN A 170 -1.44 5.46 -9.98
CA GLN A 170 -1.30 6.92 -9.97
C GLN A 170 -2.26 7.58 -10.95
N ALA A 171 -2.39 7.05 -12.17
CA ALA A 171 -3.32 7.57 -13.16
C ALA A 171 -4.78 7.48 -12.68
N ALA A 172 -5.15 6.36 -12.04
CA ALA A 172 -6.48 6.19 -11.45
C ALA A 172 -6.73 7.23 -10.34
N VAL A 173 -5.78 7.42 -9.41
CA VAL A 173 -5.88 8.41 -8.33
C VAL A 173 -6.00 9.83 -8.88
N LEU A 174 -5.23 10.21 -9.90
CA LEU A 174 -5.31 11.54 -10.51
C LEU A 174 -6.69 11.83 -11.10
N HIS A 175 -7.35 10.82 -11.64
CA HIS A 175 -8.63 10.96 -12.35
C HIS A 175 -9.84 10.59 -11.48
N ILE A 176 -9.63 10.08 -10.28
CA ILE A 176 -10.71 9.57 -9.42
C ILE A 176 -11.73 10.65 -9.06
N HIS A 177 -11.29 11.91 -8.95
CA HIS A 177 -12.13 13.07 -8.66
C HIS A 177 -13.22 13.33 -9.72
N LYS A 178 -13.11 12.74 -10.92
CA LYS A 178 -14.13 12.83 -11.97
C LYS A 178 -15.32 11.89 -11.72
N LEU A 179 -15.16 10.93 -10.80
CA LEU A 179 -16.20 10.00 -10.39
C LEU A 179 -16.83 10.45 -9.09
N ASP A 180 -18.06 10.00 -8.85
CA ASP A 180 -18.74 10.13 -7.56
C ASP A 180 -17.89 9.49 -6.44
N GLU A 181 -17.83 10.13 -5.28
CA GLU A 181 -17.04 9.70 -4.11
C GLU A 181 -17.35 8.25 -3.69
N ARG A 182 -18.60 7.78 -3.88
CA ARG A 182 -18.98 6.39 -3.58
C ARG A 182 -18.24 5.34 -4.41
N PHE A 183 -17.68 5.73 -5.56
CA PHE A 183 -16.93 4.84 -6.45
C PHE A 183 -15.42 4.94 -6.24
N HIS A 184 -14.91 5.87 -5.44
CA HIS A 184 -13.46 6.05 -5.28
C HIS A 184 -12.80 4.77 -4.77
N ALA A 185 -13.28 4.23 -3.65
CA ALA A 185 -12.70 3.01 -3.09
C ALA A 185 -12.86 1.76 -3.98
N PRO A 186 -14.05 1.43 -4.51
CA PRO A 186 -14.22 0.29 -5.41
C PRO A 186 -13.36 0.37 -6.68
N VAL A 187 -13.22 1.55 -7.29
CA VAL A 187 -12.43 1.71 -8.52
C VAL A 187 -10.93 1.53 -8.23
N ILE A 188 -10.41 2.16 -7.18
CA ILE A 188 -9.01 1.98 -6.78
C ILE A 188 -8.73 0.52 -6.42
N ALA A 189 -9.64 -0.14 -5.70
CA ALA A 189 -9.53 -1.57 -5.39
C ALA A 189 -9.57 -2.45 -6.64
N ALA A 190 -10.43 -2.15 -7.62
CA ALA A 190 -10.49 -2.88 -8.88
C ALA A 190 -9.19 -2.74 -9.69
N VAL A 191 -8.64 -1.53 -9.77
CA VAL A 191 -7.35 -1.27 -10.45
C VAL A 191 -6.24 -2.06 -9.77
N ILE A 192 -6.08 -1.93 -8.45
CA ILE A 192 -5.06 -2.65 -7.68
C ILE A 192 -5.21 -4.17 -7.85
N THR A 193 -6.41 -4.71 -7.71
CA THR A 193 -6.66 -6.15 -7.83
C THR A 193 -6.34 -6.66 -9.24
N SER A 194 -6.67 -5.90 -10.28
CA SER A 194 -6.36 -6.25 -11.67
C SER A 194 -4.85 -6.27 -11.93
N LEU A 195 -4.12 -5.33 -11.31
CA LEU A 195 -2.65 -5.27 -11.39
C LEU A 195 -2.00 -6.42 -10.62
N VAL A 196 -2.53 -6.77 -9.44
CA VAL A 196 -2.08 -7.95 -8.68
C VAL A 196 -2.30 -9.23 -9.48
N TYR A 197 -3.45 -9.38 -10.13
CA TYR A 197 -3.71 -10.52 -11.03
C TYR A 197 -2.69 -10.57 -12.18
N SER A 198 -2.42 -9.42 -12.82
CA SER A 198 -1.62 -9.36 -14.04
C SER A 198 -0.11 -9.49 -13.78
N GLY A 199 0.41 -8.82 -12.75
CA GLY A 199 1.84 -8.70 -12.46
C GLY A 199 2.31 -9.44 -11.19
N GLY A 200 1.39 -9.96 -10.37
CA GLY A 200 1.72 -10.56 -9.08
C GLY A 200 2.66 -11.77 -9.18
N HIS A 201 2.58 -12.54 -10.25
CA HIS A 201 3.46 -13.70 -10.48
C HIS A 201 4.90 -13.33 -10.90
N ILE A 202 5.16 -12.05 -11.21
CA ILE A 202 6.48 -11.55 -11.65
C ILE A 202 7.19 -10.81 -10.51
N SER A 203 6.50 -9.89 -9.82
CA SER A 203 7.10 -9.07 -8.76
C SER A 203 6.35 -9.12 -7.43
N GLY A 204 5.24 -9.85 -7.34
CA GLY A 204 4.27 -9.71 -6.25
C GLY A 204 3.36 -8.47 -6.37
N ALA A 205 3.56 -7.62 -7.40
CA ALA A 205 2.78 -6.42 -7.67
C ALA A 205 2.51 -5.58 -6.42
N VAL A 206 3.57 -5.01 -5.85
CA VAL A 206 3.53 -4.36 -4.53
C VAL A 206 3.26 -2.86 -4.65
N PHE A 207 3.90 -2.19 -5.61
CA PHE A 207 3.84 -0.77 -6.02
C PHE A 207 3.83 0.24 -4.86
N ASN A 208 4.35 -0.19 -3.72
CA ASN A 208 4.43 0.55 -2.48
C ASN A 208 5.74 0.21 -1.78
N PRO A 209 6.72 1.13 -1.77
CA PRO A 209 8.04 0.86 -1.21
C PRO A 209 8.06 0.46 0.28
N ILE A 210 7.13 0.98 1.10
CA ILE A 210 7.07 0.63 2.53
C ILE A 210 6.41 -0.73 2.74
N MET A 211 5.36 -1.02 1.98
CA MET A 211 4.76 -2.35 2.00
C MET A 211 5.78 -3.40 1.58
N ALA A 212 6.54 -3.15 0.50
CA ALA A 212 7.63 -4.03 0.04
C ALA A 212 8.69 -4.22 1.12
N PHE A 213 9.14 -3.14 1.76
CA PHE A 213 10.06 -3.22 2.90
C PHE A 213 9.55 -4.14 4.02
N SER A 214 8.26 -4.08 4.33
CA SER A 214 7.67 -4.91 5.37
C SER A 214 7.53 -6.38 4.97
N VAL A 215 7.07 -6.66 3.74
CA VAL A 215 6.59 -8.01 3.34
C VAL A 215 7.53 -8.78 2.41
N GLN A 216 8.43 -8.10 1.68
CA GLN A 216 9.32 -8.72 0.69
C GLN A 216 10.80 -8.67 1.08
N PHE A 217 11.29 -7.55 1.60
CA PHE A 217 12.71 -7.41 1.97
C PHE A 217 13.21 -8.44 3.01
N PRO A 218 12.37 -8.98 3.92
CA PRO A 218 12.80 -10.05 4.81
C PRO A 218 12.95 -11.42 4.12
N CYS A 219 12.44 -11.58 2.90
CA CYS A 219 12.45 -12.84 2.18
C CYS A 219 13.79 -13.12 1.51
N SER A 220 14.15 -14.40 1.47
CA SER A 220 15.38 -14.86 0.82
C SER A 220 15.23 -14.83 -0.70
N GLY A 221 16.33 -14.55 -1.41
CA GLY A 221 16.40 -14.63 -2.87
C GLY A 221 17.15 -13.47 -3.53
N HIS A 222 17.06 -12.27 -2.94
CA HIS A 222 17.72 -11.07 -3.44
C HIS A 222 18.30 -10.23 -2.30
N THR A 223 19.28 -9.41 -2.63
CA THR A 223 19.90 -8.46 -1.72
C THR A 223 19.01 -7.24 -1.49
N PHE A 224 19.32 -6.47 -0.44
CA PHE A 224 18.61 -5.23 -0.14
C PHE A 224 18.61 -4.24 -1.32
N LEU A 225 19.73 -4.11 -2.04
CA LEU A 225 19.85 -3.17 -3.16
C LEU A 225 19.05 -3.61 -4.38
N GLU A 226 18.98 -4.91 -4.65
CA GLU A 226 18.16 -5.46 -5.73
C GLU A 226 16.67 -5.26 -5.45
N TYR A 227 16.23 -5.49 -4.21
CA TYR A 227 14.87 -5.15 -3.81
C TYR A 227 14.60 -3.65 -3.85
N ALA A 228 15.56 -2.79 -3.47
CA ALA A 228 15.41 -1.34 -3.60
C ALA A 228 15.29 -0.91 -5.08
N PHE A 229 16.05 -1.52 -5.98
CA PHE A 229 15.91 -1.27 -7.42
C PHE A 229 14.49 -1.61 -7.90
N VAL A 230 13.95 -2.76 -7.54
CA VAL A 230 12.62 -3.19 -7.96
C VAL A 230 11.51 -2.36 -7.30
N TYR A 231 11.50 -2.29 -5.97
CA TYR A 231 10.36 -1.78 -5.20
C TYR A 231 10.46 -0.32 -4.76
N TRP A 232 11.60 0.35 -4.93
CA TRP A 232 11.71 1.80 -4.77
C TRP A 232 11.83 2.50 -6.12
N LEU A 233 12.85 2.15 -6.92
CA LEU A 233 13.10 2.87 -8.18
C LEU A 233 11.96 2.65 -9.18
N GLY A 234 11.46 1.43 -9.34
CA GLY A 234 10.29 1.13 -10.18
C GLY A 234 9.08 2.02 -9.83
N PRO A 235 8.55 1.93 -8.59
CA PRO A 235 7.39 2.71 -8.19
C PRO A 235 7.57 4.22 -8.26
N VAL A 236 8.69 4.76 -7.75
CA VAL A 236 8.95 6.20 -7.79
C VAL A 236 9.00 6.69 -9.24
N THR A 237 9.63 5.92 -10.14
CA THR A 237 9.69 6.25 -11.57
C THR A 237 8.28 6.20 -12.20
N GLY A 238 7.48 5.17 -11.91
CA GLY A 238 6.12 5.04 -12.45
C GLY A 238 5.20 6.19 -12.04
N MET A 239 5.25 6.58 -10.77
CA MET A 239 4.53 7.76 -10.26
C MET A 239 5.02 9.04 -10.96
N ALA A 240 6.34 9.26 -11.05
CA ALA A 240 6.91 10.45 -11.68
C ALA A 240 6.54 10.55 -13.17
N MET A 241 6.62 9.44 -13.92
CA MET A 241 6.22 9.37 -15.33
C MET A 241 4.73 9.70 -15.51
N CYS A 242 3.86 9.21 -14.64
CA CYS A 242 2.43 9.52 -14.67
C CYS A 242 2.18 11.02 -14.47
N ILE A 243 2.79 11.62 -13.44
CA ILE A 243 2.65 13.05 -13.18
C ILE A 243 3.18 13.88 -14.35
N LEU A 244 4.36 13.56 -14.88
CA LEU A 244 4.93 14.27 -16.03
C LEU A 244 4.04 14.17 -17.28
N LEU A 245 3.48 12.99 -17.55
CA LEU A 245 2.59 12.78 -18.68
C LEU A 245 1.35 13.67 -18.59
N PHE A 246 0.63 13.63 -17.46
CA PHE A 246 -0.64 14.33 -17.32
C PHE A 246 -0.50 15.83 -17.02
N ASP A 247 0.52 16.25 -16.27
CA ASP A 247 0.68 17.65 -15.88
C ASP A 247 1.51 18.48 -16.87
N LYS A 248 2.35 17.84 -17.70
CA LYS A 248 3.26 18.55 -18.64
C LYS A 248 3.05 18.16 -20.09
N ILE A 249 3.14 16.87 -20.42
CA ILE A 249 3.18 16.42 -21.82
C ILE A 249 1.82 16.59 -22.50
N ILE A 250 0.74 16.08 -21.91
CA ILE A 250 -0.61 16.16 -22.51
C ILE A 250 -1.07 17.63 -22.69
N PRO A 251 -0.93 18.53 -21.69
CA PRO A 251 -1.26 19.95 -21.87
C PRO A 251 -0.46 20.63 -22.99
N LEU A 252 0.84 20.34 -23.07
CA LEU A 252 1.72 20.88 -24.11
C LEU A 252 1.27 20.43 -25.51
N LEU A 253 0.96 19.14 -25.69
CA LEU A 253 0.49 18.58 -26.95
C LEU A 253 -0.93 19.06 -27.32
N SER A 254 -1.77 19.34 -26.33
CA SER A 254 -3.14 19.80 -26.55
C SER A 254 -3.26 21.31 -26.84
N GLY A 255 -2.13 22.04 -26.87
CA GLY A 255 -2.12 23.50 -27.12
C GLY A 255 -2.80 24.33 -26.03
N LYS A 256 -3.13 23.74 -24.87
CA LYS A 256 -3.71 24.45 -23.73
C LYS A 256 -2.58 25.04 -22.89
N SER A 257 -2.32 26.33 -23.06
CA SER A 257 -1.31 27.05 -22.28
C SER A 257 -1.56 26.88 -20.77
N THR A 258 -0.51 26.51 -20.04
CA THR A 258 -0.53 26.28 -18.59
C THR A 258 -0.73 27.60 -17.84
N MET A 259 -1.97 28.08 -17.76
CA MET A 259 -2.38 29.12 -16.82
C MET A 259 -3.65 28.68 -16.10
N GLY A 260 -3.47 28.28 -14.84
CA GLY A 260 -4.53 28.20 -13.84
C GLY A 260 -5.44 26.98 -13.90
N ILE A 261 -4.99 25.85 -13.36
CA ILE A 261 -5.95 24.97 -12.66
C ILE A 261 -6.28 25.71 -11.35
N PRO A 262 -7.54 26.11 -11.10
CA PRO A 262 -7.90 26.71 -9.82
C PRO A 262 -7.69 25.66 -8.75
N VAL A 263 -6.79 25.95 -7.81
CA VAL A 263 -6.70 25.27 -6.52
C VAL A 263 -8.07 25.40 -5.87
N VAL A 264 -8.84 24.32 -5.83
CA VAL A 264 -10.04 24.23 -5.01
C VAL A 264 -9.58 24.31 -3.56
N ARG A 265 -9.58 25.52 -3.00
CA ARG A 265 -9.52 25.75 -1.56
C ARG A 265 -10.72 25.02 -0.96
N LYS A 266 -10.49 23.87 -0.30
CA LYS A 266 -11.43 23.39 0.71
C LYS A 266 -11.58 24.50 1.75
N LYS A 267 -12.72 25.19 1.74
CA LYS A 267 -13.16 25.99 2.88
C LYS A 267 -13.39 25.00 4.01
N ILE A 268 -12.65 25.19 5.09
CA ILE A 268 -12.94 24.61 6.39
C ILE A 268 -14.21 25.30 6.87
N GLN A 269 -15.27 24.51 7.08
CA GLN A 269 -16.35 24.81 7.99
C GLN A 269 -16.71 23.52 8.73
#